data_AF-A0A2V5IQL6-F1
#
_entry.id   AF-A0A2V5IQL6-F1
#
_cell.length_a   1.000
_cell.length_b   1.000
_cell.length_c   1.000
_cell.angle_alpha   90.00
_cell.angle_beta   90.00
_cell.angle_gamma   90.00
#
_symmetry.space_group_name_H-M   'P 1'
#
loop_
_entity.id
_entity.type
_entity.pdbx_description
1 polymer ?
#
loop_
_entity_poly.entity_id
_entity_poly.type
_entity_poly.pdbx_seq_one_letter_code
_entity_poly.pdbx_strand_id
1 'polypeptide(L)'
;MQSMASASQEEDFQIISSLRYDPGLRDLSTKSAADTNFHPSSTPYYLLPYHQARLRNAAECFGWEEALSFLRKDLTHFSQYLDSHILDKTKPWRIRIVIDRTGACTVEVNPTASIDPLNMLIPNRDHTQSSLWNVYVDTRCITPSAFTRHKTTARDFYNAARVRAGIMSPLDQAEVLLVNPEGQVMEGSITTPYFRRRRPTSKGESLESDTEPDWVTPPLSSGGNAGTTRQYALGEGFCAEQIIEAADLIDGEECWLSNGVRGFIRGRIVLNRPFSPTTTTPPPAQLPTHSQSHISIPFISRTYHIISQIQSTIHLMKFFENVSTYDYSFPAVSLAYFLRYPNPYSRHVLTTDVIDRYVDPDTQRLHTIRLHLKKSKVPSGILKLLPKGMGGSDSSGQSYILETTIVDVNEGWMRTESRNMEWTGILSVVEKQFYQRQPLEGALHRLQGLHLDGKLSEQTTVKTTVTFHSRFGQGKLLGRRKAEAGDQVVEVEDEAPKRGFFTSLSTAGIQRTIELVGLNRTRDAILKSKQGMNVVLERLRSGGIVGVLEGMRQDREAIVGPEGPWKRVWLRGNGDDDEH
;
A
#
# COMPACT_ATOMS: atom_id res chain seq x y z
N MET A 1 32.61 -27.76 14.43
CA MET A 1 32.08 -28.65 13.37
C MET A 1 30.74 -28.10 12.92
N GLN A 2 30.60 -27.94 11.60
CA GLN A 2 29.50 -27.28 10.90
C GLN A 2 28.13 -27.84 11.30
N SER A 3 27.19 -26.94 11.58
CA SER A 3 25.76 -27.17 11.37
C SER A 3 25.30 -26.08 10.40
N MET A 4 25.62 -26.30 9.12
CA MET A 4 24.99 -25.55 8.03
C MET A 4 23.53 -25.99 8.00
N ALA A 5 22.65 -25.07 8.41
CA ALA A 5 21.22 -25.21 8.20
C ALA A 5 20.95 -25.53 6.72
N SER A 6 20.16 -26.56 6.50
CA SER A 6 19.71 -27.00 5.18
C SER A 6 19.02 -25.85 4.46
N ALA A 7 19.70 -25.29 3.45
CA ALA A 7 19.12 -24.39 2.48
C ALA A 7 18.16 -25.20 1.58
N SER A 8 16.88 -25.23 1.97
CA SER A 8 15.81 -25.75 1.15
C SER A 8 14.87 -24.62 0.74
N GLN A 9 14.86 -24.35 -0.57
CA GLN A 9 14.02 -23.44 -1.36
C GLN A 9 14.53 -21.99 -1.52
N GLU A 10 14.82 -21.65 -2.78
CA GLU A 10 15.17 -20.32 -3.29
C GLU A 10 14.03 -19.33 -3.04
N GLU A 11 14.13 -18.50 -2.01
CA GLU A 11 13.28 -17.31 -1.90
C GLU A 11 13.93 -16.16 -2.70
N ASP A 12 13.23 -15.70 -3.74
CA ASP A 12 13.57 -14.50 -4.51
C ASP A 12 13.32 -13.24 -3.66
N PHE A 13 14.26 -12.96 -2.74
CA PHE A 13 14.23 -11.76 -1.92
C PHE A 13 15.39 -10.82 -2.26
N GLN A 14 15.22 -9.56 -1.88
CA GLN A 14 16.19 -8.48 -2.10
C GLN A 14 16.53 -7.83 -0.77
N ILE A 15 17.77 -7.37 -0.60
CA ILE A 15 18.15 -6.52 0.54
C ILE A 15 17.75 -5.09 0.22
N ILE A 16 17.25 -4.36 1.22
CA ILE A 16 16.70 -3.02 1.01
C ILE A 16 17.19 -2.02 2.04
N SER A 17 17.27 -0.77 1.61
CA SER A 17 17.58 0.36 2.45
C SER A 17 16.70 1.55 2.09
N SER A 18 15.98 2.13 3.06
CA SER A 18 15.17 3.32 2.81
C SER A 18 15.68 4.49 3.65
N LEU A 19 15.98 5.60 2.99
CA LEU A 19 16.50 6.82 3.60
C LEU A 19 15.81 8.08 3.05
N ARG A 20 15.95 9.20 3.76
CA ARG A 20 15.55 10.53 3.29
C ARG A 20 16.72 11.25 2.67
N TYR A 21 16.51 11.79 1.49
CA TYR A 21 17.28 12.90 0.96
C TYR A 21 16.54 14.19 1.28
N ASP A 22 17.23 15.19 1.80
CA ASP A 22 16.68 16.52 2.02
C ASP A 22 17.82 17.56 2.00
N PRO A 23 17.75 18.57 1.12
CA PRO A 23 18.77 19.62 1.06
C PRO A 23 18.89 20.39 2.37
N GLY A 24 17.80 20.55 3.14
CA GLY A 24 17.77 21.26 4.42
C GLY A 24 18.53 20.55 5.54
N LEU A 25 18.96 19.28 5.34
CA LEU A 25 19.83 18.61 6.31
C LEU A 25 21.20 19.29 6.43
N ARG A 26 21.68 19.95 5.37
CA ARG A 26 22.97 20.68 5.39
C ARG A 26 22.94 21.87 6.35
N ASP A 27 21.77 22.45 6.53
CA ASP A 27 21.55 23.65 7.33
C ASP A 27 21.43 23.34 8.83
N LEU A 28 21.38 22.06 9.22
CA LEU A 28 21.35 21.61 10.62
C LEU A 28 22.71 21.70 11.34
N SER A 29 23.77 22.16 10.67
CA SER A 29 25.17 22.05 11.08
C SER A 29 25.64 23.00 12.19
N THR A 30 24.78 23.79 12.85
CA THR A 30 25.24 24.86 13.76
C THR A 30 25.11 24.59 15.26
N LYS A 31 24.69 23.41 15.73
CA LYS A 31 24.61 23.14 17.18
C LYS A 31 25.06 21.73 17.56
N SER A 32 26.21 21.69 18.24
CA SER A 32 26.85 20.55 18.92
C SER A 32 27.97 19.88 18.12
N ALA A 33 29.16 20.49 18.22
CA ALA A 33 30.43 19.84 17.96
C ALA A 33 30.79 18.97 19.17
N ALA A 34 30.71 17.66 19.00
CA ALA A 34 31.57 16.71 19.70
C ALA A 34 31.99 15.67 18.67
N ASP A 35 33.29 15.46 18.56
CA ASP A 35 33.94 14.62 17.57
C ASP A 35 33.43 13.16 17.56
N THR A 36 32.55 12.83 16.62
CA THR A 36 32.32 11.45 16.16
C THR A 36 32.09 11.41 14.63
N ASN A 37 32.83 10.52 13.98
CA ASN A 37 33.10 10.30 12.55
C ASN A 37 32.02 10.51 11.44
N PHE A 38 30.77 10.95 11.69
CA PHE A 38 29.84 11.41 10.64
C PHE A 38 28.59 12.09 11.24
N HIS A 39 28.43 13.41 11.05
CA HIS A 39 27.20 14.11 11.44
C HIS A 39 26.10 13.97 10.35
N PRO A 40 24.81 13.80 10.69
CA PRO A 40 23.71 13.70 9.72
C PRO A 40 23.61 14.86 8.71
N SER A 41 24.19 16.01 9.03
CA SER A 41 24.20 17.22 8.18
C SER A 41 25.34 17.27 7.16
N SER A 42 26.30 16.34 7.21
CA SER A 42 27.47 16.34 6.32
C SER A 42 27.11 16.06 4.86
N THR A 43 25.94 15.44 4.62
CA THR A 43 25.40 15.18 3.29
C THR A 43 23.89 15.47 3.29
N PRO A 44 23.26 15.74 2.14
CA PRO A 44 21.80 15.85 2.06
C PRO A 44 21.12 14.48 2.22
N TYR A 45 21.87 13.40 2.43
CA TYR A 45 21.36 12.05 2.67
C TYR A 45 21.42 11.73 4.15
N TYR A 46 20.27 11.49 4.76
CA TYR A 46 20.22 11.14 6.17
C TYR A 46 20.93 9.80 6.44
N LEU A 47 21.98 9.85 7.28
CA LEU A 47 22.76 8.69 7.76
C LEU A 47 23.35 7.79 6.65
N LEU A 48 23.73 8.36 5.49
CA LEU A 48 24.19 7.60 4.32
C LEU A 48 25.24 6.49 4.62
N PRO A 49 26.27 6.71 5.46
CA PRO A 49 27.25 5.67 5.79
C PRO A 49 26.63 4.46 6.49
N TYR A 50 25.71 4.70 7.43
CA TYR A 50 24.98 3.63 8.10
C TYR A 50 24.11 2.86 7.11
N HIS A 51 23.51 3.56 6.13
CA HIS A 51 22.71 2.92 5.08
C HIS A 51 23.54 2.03 4.16
N GLN A 52 24.76 2.46 3.79
CA GLN A 52 25.69 1.66 3.00
C GLN A 52 26.21 0.45 3.82
N ALA A 53 26.61 0.68 5.07
CA ALA A 53 27.07 -0.38 5.97
C ALA A 53 25.98 -1.44 6.22
N ARG A 54 24.71 -1.02 6.42
CA ARG A 54 23.59 -1.96 6.57
C ARG A 54 23.44 -2.88 5.35
N LEU A 55 23.51 -2.32 4.14
CA LEU A 55 23.43 -3.11 2.91
C LEU A 55 24.62 -4.07 2.79
N ARG A 56 25.83 -3.59 3.11
CA ARG A 56 27.05 -4.41 3.10
C ARG A 56 26.95 -5.59 4.06
N ASN A 57 26.58 -5.33 5.31
CA ASN A 57 26.42 -6.37 6.33
C ASN A 57 25.35 -7.40 5.95
N ALA A 58 24.28 -6.97 5.27
CA ALA A 58 23.27 -7.90 4.75
C ALA A 58 23.80 -8.76 3.61
N ALA A 59 24.49 -8.16 2.63
CA ALA A 59 25.12 -8.88 1.53
C ALA A 59 26.19 -9.88 2.03
N GLU A 60 26.98 -9.51 3.05
CA GLU A 60 27.92 -10.42 3.73
C GLU A 60 27.19 -11.58 4.42
N CYS A 61 26.12 -11.30 5.16
CA CYS A 61 25.33 -12.35 5.84
C CYS A 61 24.73 -13.37 4.86
N PHE A 62 24.33 -12.94 3.66
CA PHE A 62 23.72 -13.81 2.65
C PHE A 62 24.71 -14.33 1.59
N GLY A 63 26.00 -13.99 1.69
CA GLY A 63 27.04 -14.44 0.77
C GLY A 63 26.92 -13.87 -0.65
N TRP A 64 26.43 -12.63 -0.80
CA TRP A 64 26.20 -11.98 -2.10
C TRP A 64 27.43 -11.18 -2.55
N GLU A 65 28.47 -11.87 -3.01
CA GLU A 65 29.77 -11.25 -3.39
C GLU A 65 29.65 -10.16 -4.47
N GLU A 66 28.78 -10.36 -5.47
CA GLU A 66 28.55 -9.36 -6.52
C GLU A 66 27.97 -8.05 -5.96
N ALA A 67 27.03 -8.15 -5.02
CA ALA A 67 26.50 -6.98 -4.32
C ALA A 67 27.57 -6.28 -3.48
N LEU A 68 28.49 -7.04 -2.87
CA LEU A 68 29.60 -6.49 -2.08
C LEU A 68 30.58 -5.70 -2.94
N SER A 69 30.82 -6.10 -4.19
CA SER A 69 31.69 -5.36 -5.12
C SER A 69 31.23 -3.89 -5.30
N PHE A 70 29.92 -3.66 -5.36
CA PHE A 70 29.31 -2.34 -5.43
C PHE A 70 29.30 -1.63 -4.08
N LEU A 71 28.95 -2.33 -3.00
CA LEU A 71 28.77 -1.76 -1.66
C LEU A 71 30.08 -1.48 -0.90
N ARG A 72 31.21 -2.06 -1.33
CA ARG A 72 32.55 -1.78 -0.79
C ARG A 72 33.20 -0.54 -1.41
N LYS A 73 32.64 0.01 -2.48
CA LYS A 73 33.07 1.31 -3.03
C LYS A 73 32.89 2.40 -1.97
N ASP A 74 33.67 3.48 -2.09
CA ASP A 74 33.59 4.59 -1.15
C ASP A 74 32.22 5.30 -1.17
N LEU A 75 31.99 6.12 -0.14
CA LEU A 75 30.74 6.86 0.03
C LEU A 75 30.49 7.90 -1.07
N THR A 76 31.55 8.43 -1.69
CA THR A 76 31.44 9.43 -2.76
C THR A 76 30.83 8.78 -4.00
N HIS A 77 31.33 7.62 -4.41
CA HIS A 77 30.78 6.84 -5.52
C HIS A 77 29.33 6.42 -5.24
N PHE A 78 29.05 6.00 -4.01
CA PHE A 78 27.70 5.61 -3.62
C PHE A 78 26.72 6.80 -3.67
N SER A 79 27.12 7.96 -3.15
CA SER A 79 26.33 9.21 -3.21
C SER A 79 26.10 9.68 -4.64
N GLN A 80 27.14 9.69 -5.49
CA GLN A 80 27.04 10.05 -6.91
C GLN A 80 26.08 9.13 -7.67
N TYR A 81 26.12 7.83 -7.38
CA TYR A 81 25.18 6.87 -7.95
C TYR A 81 23.74 7.20 -7.55
N LEU A 82 23.46 7.45 -6.27
CA LEU A 82 22.11 7.84 -5.81
C LEU A 82 21.66 9.17 -6.42
N ASP A 83 22.58 10.13 -6.55
CA ASP A 83 22.33 11.45 -7.15
C ASP A 83 21.83 11.35 -8.59
N SER A 84 22.28 10.33 -9.35
CA SER A 84 21.84 10.10 -10.73
C SER A 84 20.33 9.78 -10.84
N HIS A 85 19.70 9.36 -9.74
CA HIS A 85 18.28 9.04 -9.67
C HIS A 85 17.40 10.19 -9.14
N ILE A 86 18.00 11.28 -8.63
CA ILE A 86 17.27 12.42 -8.07
C ILE A 86 17.19 13.54 -9.12
N LEU A 87 15.99 13.74 -9.68
CA LEU A 87 15.76 14.73 -10.73
C LEU A 87 15.77 16.18 -10.20
N ASP A 88 15.28 16.41 -8.99
CA ASP A 88 15.19 17.74 -8.38
C ASP A 88 15.78 17.72 -6.97
N LYS A 89 17.05 18.11 -6.87
CA LYS A 89 17.84 18.15 -5.62
C LYS A 89 17.41 19.26 -4.65
N THR A 90 16.45 20.11 -5.03
CA THR A 90 15.93 21.18 -4.16
C THR A 90 14.81 20.74 -3.23
N LYS A 91 14.34 19.49 -3.36
CA LYS A 91 13.20 18.95 -2.60
C LYS A 91 13.57 17.73 -1.78
N PRO A 92 12.79 17.41 -0.73
CA PRO A 92 12.95 16.18 0.01
C PRO A 92 12.42 14.96 -0.75
N TRP A 93 13.16 13.86 -0.68
CA TRP A 93 12.82 12.58 -1.30
C TRP A 93 12.98 11.42 -0.34
N ARG A 94 12.08 10.44 -0.44
CA ARG A 94 12.30 9.09 0.09
C ARG A 94 13.02 8.27 -0.98
N ILE A 95 14.20 7.81 -0.64
CA ILE A 95 15.02 6.94 -1.48
C ILE A 95 14.93 5.53 -0.95
N ARG A 96 14.57 4.58 -1.80
CA ARG A 96 14.59 3.14 -1.49
C ARG A 96 15.57 2.46 -2.43
N ILE A 97 16.67 2.00 -1.85
CA ILE A 97 17.72 1.22 -2.50
C ILE A 97 17.34 -0.25 -2.35
N VAL A 98 17.43 -1.00 -3.43
CA VAL A 98 17.06 -2.41 -3.52
C VAL A 98 18.16 -3.13 -4.29
N ILE A 99 18.72 -4.17 -3.70
CA ILE A 99 19.79 -4.96 -4.31
C ILE A 99 19.37 -6.42 -4.29
N ASP A 100 19.49 -7.10 -5.42
CA ASP A 100 19.23 -8.53 -5.53
C ASP A 100 20.51 -9.38 -5.36
N ARG A 101 20.34 -10.71 -5.36
CA ARG A 101 21.44 -11.68 -5.24
C ARG A 101 22.49 -11.60 -6.34
N THR A 102 22.18 -11.01 -7.48
CA THR A 102 23.10 -10.83 -8.61
C THR A 102 23.91 -9.54 -8.51
N GLY A 103 23.63 -8.71 -7.49
CA GLY A 103 24.26 -7.41 -7.31
C GLY A 103 23.58 -6.29 -8.11
N ALA A 104 22.45 -6.57 -8.80
CA ALA A 104 21.73 -5.53 -9.51
C ALA A 104 21.10 -4.56 -8.49
N CYS A 105 21.54 -3.31 -8.54
CA CYS A 105 21.05 -2.24 -7.69
C CYS A 105 19.98 -1.43 -8.41
N THR A 106 18.81 -1.29 -7.80
CA THR A 106 17.72 -0.41 -8.25
C THR A 106 17.41 0.63 -7.18
N VAL A 107 17.15 1.86 -7.61
CA VAL A 107 16.89 3.00 -6.73
C VAL A 107 15.54 3.59 -7.06
N GLU A 108 14.61 3.48 -6.12
CA GLU A 108 13.28 4.07 -6.19
C GLU A 108 13.28 5.42 -5.44
N VAL A 109 13.05 6.51 -6.16
CA VAL A 109 12.98 7.86 -5.60
C VAL A 109 11.52 8.32 -5.62
N ASN A 110 10.95 8.57 -4.44
CA ASN A 110 9.55 8.98 -4.26
C ASN A 110 9.47 10.30 -3.48
N PRO A 111 8.58 11.23 -3.82
CA PRO A 111 8.37 12.42 -3.00
C PRO A 111 8.03 12.03 -1.56
N THR A 112 8.56 12.76 -0.59
CA THR A 112 8.20 12.59 0.82
C THR A 112 7.63 13.90 1.37
N ALA A 113 6.78 13.81 2.39
CA ALA A 113 6.25 14.98 3.05
C ALA A 113 7.40 15.78 3.68
N SER A 114 7.26 17.11 3.67
CA SER A 114 8.11 17.97 4.49
C SER A 114 7.87 17.63 5.95
N ILE A 115 8.94 17.37 6.69
CA ILE A 115 8.90 17.22 8.15
C ILE A 115 9.93 18.16 8.76
N ASP A 116 9.72 18.53 10.02
CA ASP A 116 10.68 19.30 10.81
C ASP A 116 12.07 18.64 10.72
N PRO A 117 13.10 19.33 10.20
CA PRO A 117 14.47 18.83 10.16
C PRO A 117 15.00 18.36 11.51
N LEU A 118 14.53 18.93 12.64
CA LEU A 118 14.92 18.51 13.99
C LEU A 118 14.51 17.07 14.31
N ASN A 119 13.50 16.51 13.63
CA ASN A 119 13.13 15.10 13.75
C ASN A 119 14.25 14.17 13.28
N MET A 120 15.18 14.67 12.46
CA MET A 120 16.31 13.91 11.93
C MET A 120 17.51 13.93 12.90
N LEU A 121 17.42 14.66 14.00
CA LEU A 121 18.44 14.66 15.05
C LEU A 121 17.96 13.86 16.26
N ILE A 122 18.88 13.56 17.16
CA ILE A 122 18.56 12.91 18.42
C ILE A 122 17.58 13.80 19.22
N PRO A 123 16.52 13.22 19.81
CA PRO A 123 15.59 13.97 20.63
C PRO A 123 16.28 14.58 21.87
N ASN A 124 15.99 15.85 22.11
CA ASN A 124 16.32 16.56 23.36
C ASN A 124 15.02 16.98 24.07
N ARG A 125 15.12 17.44 25.32
CA ARG A 125 14.00 17.91 26.14
C ARG A 125 13.17 19.01 25.48
N ASP A 126 13.77 19.81 24.59
CA ASP A 126 13.12 20.91 23.87
C ASP A 126 12.39 20.47 22.58
N HIS A 127 12.46 19.19 22.18
CA HIS A 127 11.82 18.70 20.96
C HIS A 127 10.30 18.59 21.11
N THR A 128 9.57 19.59 20.64
CA THR A 128 8.11 19.61 20.62
C THR A 128 7.55 18.98 19.34
N GLN A 129 7.42 17.66 19.30
CA GLN A 129 6.62 17.01 18.25
C GLN A 129 5.13 17.03 18.61
N SER A 130 4.31 17.58 17.72
CA SER A 130 2.85 17.69 17.89
C SER A 130 2.09 16.41 17.58
N SER A 131 2.66 15.52 16.75
CA SER A 131 2.05 14.23 16.39
C SER A 131 2.60 13.10 17.25
N LEU A 132 1.71 12.37 17.91
CA LEU A 132 2.05 11.23 18.77
C LEU A 132 1.46 9.95 18.17
N TRP A 133 2.32 8.99 17.85
CA TRP A 133 1.89 7.74 17.21
C TRP A 133 1.34 6.76 18.24
N ASN A 134 0.28 6.04 17.89
CA ASN A 134 -0.20 4.92 18.71
C ASN A 134 0.68 3.70 18.47
N VAL A 135 1.20 3.11 19.52
CA VAL A 135 2.14 1.98 19.45
C VAL A 135 1.50 0.76 20.11
N TYR A 136 1.11 -0.20 19.29
CA TYR A 136 0.51 -1.45 19.73
C TYR A 136 1.57 -2.51 19.96
N VAL A 137 1.24 -3.56 20.70
CA VAL A 137 2.08 -4.77 20.83
C VAL A 137 1.44 -5.87 19.99
N ASP A 138 2.25 -6.55 19.17
CA ASP A 138 1.77 -7.68 18.38
C ASP A 138 1.34 -8.84 19.29
N THR A 139 0.25 -9.50 18.93
CA THR A 139 -0.30 -10.63 19.68
C THR A 139 0.35 -11.97 19.31
N ARG A 140 1.30 -11.97 18.38
CA ARG A 140 2.06 -13.17 17.98
C ARG A 140 3.55 -12.88 18.08
N CYS A 141 4.29 -13.88 18.56
CA CYS A 141 5.74 -13.83 18.59
C CYS A 141 6.35 -14.11 17.21
N ILE A 142 7.54 -13.57 16.97
CA ILE A 142 8.33 -13.81 15.76
C ILE A 142 9.67 -14.40 16.19
N THR A 143 10.02 -15.56 15.63
CA THR A 143 11.34 -16.16 15.85
C THR A 143 12.42 -15.32 15.16
N PRO A 144 13.45 -14.87 15.89
CA PRO A 144 14.58 -14.16 15.31
C PRO A 144 15.25 -14.94 14.17
N SER A 145 15.64 -14.24 13.10
CA SER A 145 16.34 -14.82 11.96
C SER A 145 17.19 -13.79 11.22
N ALA A 146 17.89 -14.20 10.16
CA ALA A 146 18.57 -13.26 9.28
C ALA A 146 17.59 -12.22 8.66
N PHE A 147 16.33 -12.61 8.42
CA PHE A 147 15.30 -11.74 7.86
C PHE A 147 14.71 -10.74 8.86
N THR A 148 14.88 -10.96 10.17
CA THR A 148 14.58 -9.94 11.18
C THR A 148 15.78 -9.02 11.39
N ARG A 149 17.00 -9.57 11.40
CA ARG A 149 18.25 -8.81 11.56
C ARG A 149 18.51 -7.84 10.40
N HIS A 150 18.31 -8.30 9.16
CA HIS A 150 18.62 -7.55 7.94
C HIS A 150 17.34 -7.11 7.25
N LYS A 151 17.35 -5.88 6.73
CA LYS A 151 16.15 -5.32 6.09
C LYS A 151 16.04 -5.87 4.66
N THR A 152 15.05 -6.72 4.40
CA THR A 152 14.82 -7.35 3.09
C THR A 152 13.41 -7.06 2.55
N THR A 153 13.08 -7.58 1.36
CA THR A 153 11.72 -7.62 0.81
C THR A 153 10.86 -8.74 1.40
N ALA A 154 11.46 -9.79 1.98
CA ALA A 154 10.76 -10.84 2.71
C ALA A 154 10.20 -10.29 4.03
N ARG A 155 8.96 -9.80 3.98
CA ARG A 155 8.36 -9.00 5.07
C ARG A 155 6.97 -9.46 5.49
N ASP A 156 6.56 -10.67 5.11
CA ASP A 156 5.20 -11.15 5.34
C ASP A 156 4.83 -11.20 6.82
N PHE A 157 5.77 -11.59 7.68
CA PHE A 157 5.56 -11.58 9.14
C PHE A 157 5.41 -10.15 9.70
N TYR A 158 6.18 -9.18 9.21
CA TYR A 158 6.00 -7.74 9.54
C TYR A 158 4.64 -7.22 9.07
N ASN A 159 4.23 -7.57 7.85
CA ASN A 159 2.95 -7.14 7.27
C ASN A 159 1.77 -7.76 8.04
N ALA A 160 1.87 -9.03 8.41
CA ALA A 160 0.86 -9.71 9.20
C ALA A 160 0.70 -9.09 10.61
N ALA A 161 1.79 -8.67 11.24
CA ALA A 161 1.75 -7.94 12.51
C ALA A 161 0.98 -6.62 12.40
N ARG A 162 1.26 -5.85 11.34
CA ARG A 162 0.53 -4.59 11.05
C ARG A 162 -0.95 -4.83 10.83
N VAL A 163 -1.32 -5.89 10.10
CA VAL A 163 -2.73 -6.25 9.87
C VAL A 163 -3.44 -6.61 11.17
N ARG A 164 -2.82 -7.43 12.05
CA ARG A 164 -3.37 -7.73 13.39
C ARG A 164 -3.49 -6.47 14.25
N ALA A 165 -2.56 -5.53 14.09
CA ALA A 165 -2.59 -4.23 14.73
C ALA A 165 -3.66 -3.27 14.17
N GLY A 166 -4.33 -3.61 13.07
CA GLY A 166 -5.28 -2.72 12.38
C GLY A 166 -4.61 -1.60 11.58
N ILE A 167 -3.31 -1.71 11.32
CA ILE A 167 -2.51 -0.70 10.60
C ILE A 167 -2.45 -1.08 9.13
N MET A 168 -3.05 -0.25 8.27
CA MET A 168 -3.28 -0.57 6.85
C MET A 168 -2.33 0.18 5.91
N SER A 169 -1.73 1.28 6.36
CA SER A 169 -0.85 2.14 5.56
C SER A 169 0.44 2.51 6.29
N PRO A 170 1.59 2.64 5.60
CA PRO A 170 2.81 3.25 6.15
C PRO A 170 2.68 4.75 6.49
N LEU A 171 1.54 5.37 6.14
CA LEU A 171 1.21 6.75 6.49
C LEU A 171 0.38 6.84 7.78
N ASP A 172 -0.20 5.73 8.25
CA ASP A 172 -0.93 5.70 9.51
C ASP A 172 0.02 6.12 10.64
N GLN A 173 -0.46 6.99 11.53
CA GLN A 173 0.28 7.42 12.73
C GLN A 173 0.22 6.34 13.81
N ALA A 174 0.56 5.11 13.42
CA ALA A 174 0.51 3.94 14.25
C ALA A 174 1.64 2.98 13.90
N GLU A 175 2.13 2.30 14.93
CA GLU A 175 3.15 1.25 14.82
C GLU A 175 2.75 0.04 15.66
N VAL A 176 3.31 -1.11 15.32
CA VAL A 176 3.20 -2.34 16.10
C VAL A 176 4.59 -2.85 16.47
N LEU A 177 4.79 -3.11 17.76
CA LEU A 177 5.97 -3.74 18.33
C LEU A 177 5.92 -5.25 18.11
N LEU A 178 7.03 -5.80 17.66
CA LEU A 178 7.24 -7.23 17.47
C LEU A 178 7.91 -7.80 18.70
N VAL A 179 7.48 -9.00 19.10
CA VAL A 179 7.93 -9.67 20.33
C VAL A 179 8.54 -11.01 19.94
N ASN A 180 9.65 -11.39 20.56
CA ASN A 180 10.26 -12.71 20.35
C ASN A 180 9.56 -13.80 21.19
N PRO A 181 9.88 -15.09 21.02
CA PRO A 181 9.30 -16.17 21.82
C PRO A 181 9.57 -16.06 23.33
N GLU A 182 10.64 -15.36 23.72
CA GLU A 182 11.00 -15.09 25.12
C GLU A 182 10.15 -13.99 25.76
N GLY A 183 9.26 -13.33 25.02
CA GLY A 183 8.40 -12.26 25.53
C GLY A 183 9.04 -10.86 25.48
N GLN A 184 10.19 -10.73 24.82
CA GLN A 184 10.95 -9.49 24.73
C GLN A 184 10.61 -8.70 23.48
N VAL A 185 10.51 -7.39 23.60
CA VAL A 185 10.35 -6.47 22.46
C VAL A 185 11.59 -6.54 21.57
N MET A 186 11.39 -6.73 20.28
CA MET A 186 12.46 -6.80 19.27
C MET A 186 12.69 -5.45 18.60
N GLU A 187 11.63 -4.94 17.97
CA GLU A 187 11.57 -3.71 17.18
C GLU A 187 10.11 -3.36 16.87
N GLY A 188 9.85 -2.25 16.17
CA GLY A 188 8.56 -1.98 15.53
C GLY A 188 8.54 -2.50 14.08
N SER A 189 7.35 -2.58 13.47
CA SER A 189 7.25 -3.17 12.13
C SER A 189 8.04 -2.41 11.05
N ILE A 190 8.19 -1.08 11.20
CA ILE A 190 9.01 -0.24 10.32
C ILE A 190 9.95 0.71 11.08
N THR A 191 10.09 0.57 12.40
CA THR A 191 10.86 1.47 13.27
C THR A 191 11.66 0.76 14.35
N THR A 192 12.71 1.40 14.86
CA THR A 192 13.36 1.03 16.13
C THR A 192 12.70 1.77 17.31
N PRO A 193 12.26 1.07 18.38
CA PRO A 193 11.68 1.68 19.57
C PRO A 193 12.72 1.99 20.66
N TYR A 194 12.45 3.03 21.45
CA TYR A 194 13.23 3.43 22.63
C TYR A 194 12.31 3.74 23.80
N PHE A 195 12.67 3.25 24.98
CA PHE A 195 11.88 3.35 26.21
C PHE A 195 12.68 3.99 27.33
N ARG A 196 12.00 4.63 28.29
CA ARG A 196 12.63 5.10 29.53
C ARG A 196 12.69 3.94 30.52
N ARG A 197 13.89 3.49 30.91
CA ARG A 197 14.09 2.43 31.91
C ARG A 197 15.24 2.78 32.84
N ARG A 198 15.19 2.29 34.09
CA ARG A 198 16.31 2.44 35.03
C ARG A 198 17.39 1.42 34.70
N ARG A 199 18.64 1.86 34.62
CA ARG A 199 19.77 0.95 34.49
C ARG A 199 19.97 0.15 35.79
N PRO A 200 20.29 -1.14 35.71
CA PRO A 200 20.77 -1.88 36.88
C PRO A 200 22.07 -1.23 37.37
N THR A 201 22.10 -0.75 38.60
CA THR A 201 23.33 -0.27 39.22
C THR A 201 24.29 -1.45 39.41
N SER A 202 25.55 -1.28 39.04
CA SER A 202 26.60 -2.25 39.38
C SER A 202 26.64 -2.41 40.90
N LYS A 203 26.61 -3.68 41.37
CA LYS A 203 26.60 -4.07 42.78
C LYS A 203 27.47 -3.16 43.66
N GLY A 204 26.85 -2.37 44.54
CA GLY A 204 27.55 -1.66 45.61
C GLY A 204 27.09 -0.22 45.87
N GLU A 205 26.33 0.39 44.97
CA GLU A 205 25.82 1.75 45.19
C GLU A 205 24.40 1.73 45.78
N SER A 206 24.24 2.42 46.89
CA SER A 206 23.04 2.53 47.72
C SER A 206 21.79 2.94 46.93
N LEU A 207 20.65 2.39 47.37
CA LEU A 207 19.30 2.47 46.79
C LEU A 207 18.64 3.87 46.89
N GLU A 208 19.42 4.94 46.76
CA GLU A 208 18.96 6.34 46.92
C GLU A 208 19.55 7.28 45.85
N SER A 209 19.86 6.80 44.64
CA SER A 209 20.16 7.74 43.54
C SER A 209 18.86 8.16 42.85
N ASP A 210 18.51 9.45 42.96
CA ASP A 210 17.50 10.19 42.18
C ASP A 210 17.82 10.24 40.66
N THR A 211 18.44 9.20 40.11
CA THR A 211 18.86 9.17 38.72
C THR A 211 17.63 8.96 37.84
N GLU A 212 17.33 9.95 36.99
CA GLU A 212 16.27 9.84 35.99
C GLU A 212 16.45 8.58 35.12
N PRO A 213 15.36 7.91 34.71
CA PRO A 213 15.45 6.74 33.84
C PRO A 213 16.12 7.11 32.51
N ASP A 214 17.03 6.28 32.02
CA ASP A 214 17.73 6.49 30.75
C ASP A 214 16.90 5.98 29.57
N TRP A 215 17.19 6.49 28.37
CA TRP A 215 16.65 5.90 27.15
C TRP A 215 17.36 4.59 26.84
N VAL A 216 16.58 3.55 26.55
CA VAL A 216 17.10 2.24 26.17
C VAL A 216 16.39 1.71 24.92
N THR A 217 17.11 0.92 24.12
CA THR A 217 16.58 0.20 22.96
C THR A 217 16.81 -1.30 23.14
N PRO A 218 15.95 -2.18 22.58
CA PRO A 218 16.21 -3.61 22.63
C PRO A 218 17.57 -3.99 22.04
N PRO A 219 18.33 -4.91 22.65
CA PRO A 219 19.61 -5.39 22.10
C PRO A 219 19.38 -6.20 20.83
N LEU A 220 20.42 -6.35 20.01
CA LEU A 220 20.34 -7.23 18.84
C LEU A 220 20.07 -8.68 19.25
N SER A 221 20.48 -9.13 20.44
CA SER A 221 20.17 -10.47 20.95
C SER A 221 18.67 -10.76 21.06
N SER A 222 17.81 -9.75 21.25
CA SER A 222 16.35 -9.94 21.22
C SER A 222 15.82 -10.22 19.80
N GLY A 223 16.62 -9.98 18.76
CA GLY A 223 16.35 -10.45 17.39
C GLY A 223 15.84 -9.41 16.40
N GLY A 224 15.73 -8.14 16.80
CA GLY A 224 15.29 -7.06 15.91
C GLY A 224 16.31 -6.63 14.85
N ASN A 225 15.88 -5.75 13.94
CA ASN A 225 16.73 -5.23 12.87
C ASN A 225 17.93 -4.41 13.38
N ALA A 226 19.06 -4.53 12.68
CA ALA A 226 20.19 -3.61 12.85
C ALA A 226 19.90 -2.26 12.16
N GLY A 227 18.96 -1.49 12.74
CA GLY A 227 18.48 -0.23 12.20
C GLY A 227 19.56 0.85 12.11
N THR A 228 19.51 1.69 11.08
CA THR A 228 20.51 2.76 10.87
C THR A 228 20.39 3.87 11.91
N THR A 229 19.16 4.28 12.22
CA THR A 229 18.89 5.26 13.29
C THR A 229 19.20 4.71 14.68
N ARG A 230 19.06 3.39 14.89
CA ARG A 230 19.48 2.71 16.13
C ARG A 230 20.98 2.82 16.36
N GLN A 231 21.77 2.49 15.34
CA GLN A 231 23.23 2.59 15.42
C GLN A 231 23.68 4.04 15.63
N TYR A 232 23.03 5.00 14.96
CA TYR A 232 23.26 6.42 15.20
C TYR A 232 22.94 6.82 16.65
N ALA A 233 21.76 6.45 17.16
CA ALA A 233 21.35 6.75 18.54
C ALA A 233 22.30 6.18 19.61
N LEU A 234 22.78 4.94 19.40
CA LEU A 234 23.78 4.32 20.28
C LEU A 234 25.15 5.01 20.18
N GLY A 235 25.60 5.33 18.97
CA GLY A 235 26.90 5.96 18.73
C GLY A 235 27.03 7.36 19.33
N GLU A 236 25.93 8.08 19.39
CA GLU A 236 25.85 9.43 19.97
C GLU A 236 25.49 9.41 21.47
N GLY A 237 25.36 8.22 22.09
CA GLY A 237 25.05 8.08 23.50
C GLY A 237 23.63 8.49 23.91
N PHE A 238 22.68 8.60 22.96
CA PHE A 238 21.28 8.88 23.28
C PHE A 238 20.65 7.76 24.11
N CYS A 239 20.99 6.52 23.80
CA CYS A 239 20.42 5.35 24.46
C CYS A 239 21.46 4.27 24.73
N ALA A 240 21.13 3.33 25.60
CA ALA A 240 21.87 2.08 25.80
C ALA A 240 21.04 0.85 25.36
N GLU A 241 21.70 -0.29 25.17
CA GLU A 241 20.99 -1.55 24.94
C GLU A 241 20.49 -2.14 26.27
N GLN A 242 19.22 -2.49 26.34
CA GLN A 242 18.62 -3.21 27.47
C GLN A 242 17.45 -4.06 26.98
N ILE A 243 17.28 -5.26 27.53
CA ILE A 243 16.11 -6.09 27.25
C ILE A 243 14.86 -5.37 27.78
N ILE A 244 13.82 -5.30 26.96
CA ILE A 244 12.52 -4.77 27.34
C ILE A 244 11.51 -5.90 27.24
N GLU A 245 10.99 -6.34 28.38
CA GLU A 245 9.92 -7.32 28.40
C GLU A 245 8.62 -6.65 27.93
N ALA A 246 7.87 -7.32 27.05
CA ALA A 246 6.58 -6.80 26.59
C ALA A 246 5.58 -6.68 27.76
N ALA A 247 5.75 -7.50 28.79
CA ALA A 247 4.96 -7.46 30.02
C ALA A 247 5.26 -6.22 30.90
N ASP A 248 6.43 -5.60 30.74
CA ASP A 248 6.82 -4.39 31.47
C ASP A 248 6.34 -3.11 30.77
N LEU A 249 5.64 -3.24 29.64
CA LEU A 249 5.05 -2.11 28.95
C LEU A 249 3.82 -1.61 29.71
N ILE A 250 3.65 -0.29 29.76
CA ILE A 250 2.54 0.35 30.47
C ILE A 250 1.65 1.09 29.46
N ASP A 251 0.33 0.88 29.55
CA ASP A 251 -0.63 1.60 28.71
C ASP A 251 -0.48 3.12 28.90
N GLY A 252 -0.33 3.84 27.80
CA GLY A 252 -0.10 5.28 27.82
C GLY A 252 1.35 5.71 28.03
N GLU A 253 2.31 4.81 28.28
CA GLU A 253 3.71 5.22 28.41
C GLU A 253 4.24 5.79 27.09
N GLU A 254 5.07 6.83 27.19
CA GLU A 254 5.70 7.45 26.04
C GLU A 254 6.97 6.70 25.63
N CYS A 255 7.17 6.58 24.33
CA CYS A 255 8.37 6.02 23.74
C CYS A 255 8.82 6.88 22.56
N TRP A 256 10.07 6.67 22.13
CA TRP A 256 10.51 7.14 20.82
C TRP A 256 10.49 5.98 19.84
N LEU A 257 10.17 6.28 18.59
CA LEU A 257 10.36 5.40 17.45
C LEU A 257 11.33 6.08 16.49
N SER A 258 12.09 5.32 15.70
CA SER A 258 12.93 5.93 14.66
C SER A 258 13.05 5.09 13.40
N ASN A 259 13.25 5.74 12.26
CA ASN A 259 13.71 5.11 11.03
C ASN A 259 14.46 6.09 10.11
N GLY A 260 15.14 5.56 9.09
CA GLY A 260 15.94 6.36 8.15
C GLY A 260 15.17 7.30 7.23
N VAL A 261 13.83 7.31 7.25
CA VAL A 261 13.01 8.21 6.39
C VAL A 261 12.41 9.36 7.19
N ARG A 262 11.90 9.08 8.39
CA ARG A 262 11.16 10.03 9.23
C ARG A 262 11.96 10.55 10.43
N GLY A 263 13.17 10.03 10.64
CA GLY A 263 13.97 10.35 11.83
C GLY A 263 13.33 9.75 13.08
N PHE A 264 13.35 10.48 14.19
CA PHE A 264 12.73 10.14 15.46
C PHE A 264 11.28 10.65 15.52
N ILE A 265 10.39 9.84 16.09
CA ILE A 265 8.95 10.06 16.15
C ILE A 265 8.47 9.73 17.57
N ARG A 266 7.69 10.60 18.20
CA ARG A 266 7.06 10.29 19.49
C ARG A 266 5.98 9.23 19.30
N GLY A 267 6.02 8.22 20.18
CA GLY A 267 5.02 7.18 20.29
C GLY A 267 4.43 7.11 21.69
N ARG A 268 3.26 6.49 21.80
CA ARG A 268 2.63 6.14 23.07
C ARG A 268 2.08 4.72 22.98
N ILE A 269 2.37 3.92 24.01
CA ILE A 269 1.92 2.54 24.08
C ILE A 269 0.40 2.47 24.28
N VAL A 270 -0.24 1.55 23.55
CA VAL A 270 -1.67 1.25 23.64
C VAL A 270 -1.82 -0.27 23.81
N LEU A 271 -2.04 -0.71 25.05
CA LEU A 271 -2.28 -2.10 25.42
C LEU A 271 -3.77 -2.45 25.36
N ASN A 272 -4.63 -1.51 25.76
CA ASN A 272 -6.08 -1.68 25.74
C ASN A 272 -6.68 -0.95 24.55
N ARG A 273 -7.15 -1.72 23.56
CA ARG A 273 -8.06 -1.13 22.56
C ARG A 273 -9.39 -0.86 23.24
N PRO A 274 -10.01 0.33 23.11
CA PRO A 274 -11.40 0.47 23.47
C PRO A 274 -12.20 -0.56 22.69
N PHE A 275 -12.82 -1.50 23.42
CA PHE A 275 -13.70 -2.52 22.88
C PHE A 275 -14.78 -1.83 22.04
N SER A 276 -14.78 -2.09 20.73
CA SER A 276 -16.02 -2.01 19.97
C SER A 276 -16.74 -3.34 20.21
N PRO A 277 -17.96 -3.36 20.78
CA PRO A 277 -18.61 -4.61 21.17
C PRO A 277 -18.97 -5.42 19.92
N THR A 278 -18.25 -6.52 19.70
CA THR A 278 -18.68 -7.60 18.82
C THR A 278 -19.00 -8.83 19.64
N THR A 279 -20.23 -9.28 19.45
CA THR A 279 -20.95 -10.37 20.10
C THR A 279 -20.17 -11.69 20.12
N THR A 280 -20.20 -12.33 21.28
CA THR A 280 -19.56 -13.58 21.66
C THR A 280 -20.16 -14.80 20.93
N THR A 281 -19.32 -15.72 20.47
CA THR A 281 -19.66 -17.16 20.43
C THR A 281 -18.38 -18.03 20.60
N PRO A 282 -18.48 -19.20 21.27
CA PRO A 282 -17.35 -19.93 21.83
C PRO A 282 -16.70 -20.92 20.84
N PRO A 283 -15.49 -21.44 21.12
CA PRO A 283 -14.72 -22.28 20.19
C PRO A 283 -14.95 -23.79 20.43
N PRO A 284 -14.73 -24.64 19.40
CA PRO A 284 -14.32 -26.01 19.65
C PRO A 284 -12.92 -26.33 19.10
N ALA A 285 -12.11 -26.90 20.01
CA ALA A 285 -11.22 -28.07 19.91
C ALA A 285 -10.19 -28.22 18.77
N GLN A 286 -8.96 -28.56 19.19
CA GLN A 286 -7.78 -28.93 18.41
C GLN A 286 -7.68 -30.45 18.08
N LEU A 287 -6.72 -30.78 17.19
CA LEU A 287 -6.03 -32.07 16.85
C LEU A 287 -6.51 -32.74 15.53
N PRO A 288 -5.83 -33.76 14.93
CA PRO A 288 -4.46 -34.07 14.50
C PRO A 288 -3.62 -33.34 13.45
N THR A 289 -2.30 -33.35 13.60
CA THR A 289 -1.28 -33.36 12.53
C THR A 289 -1.21 -34.70 11.79
N HIS A 290 -1.02 -34.71 10.46
CA HIS A 290 -0.34 -35.81 9.74
C HIS A 290 0.45 -35.32 8.53
N SER A 291 1.50 -36.08 8.27
CA SER A 291 2.75 -35.84 7.53
C SER A 291 2.75 -36.31 6.07
N GLN A 292 3.57 -35.62 5.25
CA GLN A 292 4.35 -36.08 4.07
C GLN A 292 3.57 -36.78 2.93
N SER A 293 3.78 -36.47 1.65
CA SER A 293 5.06 -36.64 0.94
C SER A 293 5.07 -35.97 -0.44
N HIS A 294 6.29 -35.61 -0.87
CA HIS A 294 6.67 -35.06 -2.17
C HIS A 294 6.55 -36.07 -3.32
N ILE A 295 6.11 -35.61 -4.50
CA ILE A 295 6.53 -36.17 -5.80
C ILE A 295 6.77 -35.00 -6.78
N SER A 296 8.00 -34.92 -7.29
CA SER A 296 8.49 -33.97 -8.32
C SER A 296 8.45 -34.63 -9.72
N ILE A 297 9.01 -33.91 -10.73
CA ILE A 297 9.49 -34.32 -12.10
C ILE A 297 8.71 -33.56 -13.23
N PRO A 298 9.31 -33.13 -14.37
CA PRO A 298 10.22 -31.99 -14.53
C PRO A 298 9.85 -31.04 -15.71
N PHE A 299 10.52 -29.89 -15.75
CA PHE A 299 11.04 -29.13 -16.89
C PHE A 299 10.69 -29.56 -18.35
N ILE A 300 10.07 -28.66 -19.15
CA ILE A 300 10.43 -28.44 -20.56
C ILE A 300 10.41 -26.93 -20.86
N SER A 301 11.62 -26.43 -21.13
CA SER A 301 11.95 -25.14 -21.76
C SER A 301 11.71 -25.23 -23.27
N ARG A 302 11.01 -24.25 -23.86
CA ARG A 302 11.20 -23.70 -25.23
C ARG A 302 10.03 -22.80 -25.65
N THR A 303 10.12 -21.49 -25.38
CA THR A 303 9.52 -20.47 -26.28
C THR A 303 10.13 -19.08 -26.07
N TYR A 304 11.46 -19.01 -25.94
CA TYR A 304 12.19 -17.74 -26.12
C TYR A 304 12.39 -17.50 -27.62
N HIS A 305 11.38 -16.95 -28.29
CA HIS A 305 11.64 -16.08 -29.45
C HIS A 305 10.46 -15.24 -29.97
N ILE A 306 9.26 -15.34 -29.39
CA ILE A 306 8.08 -14.55 -29.84
C ILE A 306 7.72 -13.41 -28.86
N ILE A 307 8.44 -13.26 -27.74
CA ILE A 307 8.14 -12.25 -26.70
C ILE A 307 8.80 -10.88 -26.99
N SER A 308 9.88 -10.80 -27.79
CA SER A 308 10.62 -9.54 -27.95
C SER A 308 9.91 -8.48 -28.82
N GLN A 309 8.92 -8.86 -29.62
CA GLN A 309 8.19 -7.90 -30.48
C GLN A 309 6.90 -7.34 -29.84
N ILE A 310 6.40 -7.91 -28.74
CA ILE A 310 5.27 -7.35 -27.98
C ILE A 310 5.77 -6.39 -26.87
N GLN A 311 7.03 -6.53 -26.44
CA GLN A 311 7.63 -5.71 -25.37
C GLN A 311 7.81 -4.22 -25.71
N SER A 312 7.75 -3.81 -26.98
CA SER A 312 7.94 -2.40 -27.38
C SER A 312 6.72 -1.50 -27.15
N THR A 313 5.53 -2.07 -26.87
CA THR A 313 4.31 -1.27 -26.62
C THR A 313 3.85 -1.28 -25.15
N ILE A 314 4.41 -2.16 -24.31
CA ILE A 314 4.00 -2.34 -22.91
C ILE A 314 4.65 -1.32 -21.95
N HIS A 315 5.60 -0.51 -22.42
CA HIS A 315 6.43 0.36 -21.57
C HIS A 315 5.69 1.54 -20.88
N LEU A 316 4.36 1.64 -21.00
CA LEU A 316 3.52 2.64 -20.30
C LEU A 316 2.33 2.04 -19.52
N MET A 317 2.31 0.73 -19.28
CA MET A 317 1.22 0.05 -18.56
C MET A 317 1.71 -0.52 -17.23
N LYS A 318 1.15 -0.05 -16.12
CA LYS A 318 1.32 -0.68 -14.81
C LYS A 318 0.11 -1.55 -14.51
N PHE A 319 0.38 -2.78 -14.08
CA PHE A 319 -0.61 -3.82 -13.83
C PHE A 319 -0.75 -4.05 -12.32
N PHE A 320 -1.97 -4.06 -11.83
CA PHE A 320 -2.31 -4.59 -10.51
C PHE A 320 -3.11 -5.87 -10.69
N GLU A 321 -2.70 -6.96 -10.05
CA GLU A 321 -3.41 -8.23 -10.09
C GLU A 321 -3.77 -8.67 -8.66
N ASN A 322 -4.99 -9.17 -8.48
CA ASN A 322 -5.46 -9.77 -7.24
C ASN A 322 -6.34 -10.98 -7.54
N VAL A 323 -6.14 -12.07 -6.81
CA VAL A 323 -6.96 -13.28 -6.91
C VAL A 323 -7.68 -13.48 -5.57
N SER A 324 -8.98 -13.74 -5.63
CA SER A 324 -9.77 -14.05 -4.44
C SER A 324 -10.82 -15.10 -4.74
N THR A 325 -11.22 -15.85 -3.71
CA THR A 325 -12.21 -16.91 -3.83
C THR A 325 -13.45 -16.57 -3.01
N TYR A 326 -14.63 -16.91 -3.55
CA TYR A 326 -15.91 -16.90 -2.84
C TYR A 326 -16.36 -18.34 -2.57
N ASP A 327 -16.77 -18.62 -1.34
CA ASP A 327 -17.34 -19.90 -0.91
C ASP A 327 -18.83 -20.03 -1.32
N TYR A 328 -19.10 -19.72 -2.59
CA TYR A 328 -20.42 -19.70 -3.20
C TYR A 328 -20.35 -20.23 -4.63
N SER A 329 -21.44 -20.86 -5.09
CA SER A 329 -21.57 -21.37 -6.44
C SER A 329 -21.51 -20.25 -7.48
N PHE A 330 -21.04 -20.58 -8.70
CA PHE A 330 -20.93 -19.59 -9.77
C PHE A 330 -22.26 -18.87 -10.10
N PRO A 331 -23.42 -19.56 -10.13
CA PRO A 331 -24.72 -18.89 -10.31
C PRO A 331 -25.03 -17.89 -9.19
N ALA A 332 -24.72 -18.20 -7.94
CA ALA A 332 -24.95 -17.29 -6.82
C ALA A 332 -24.04 -16.05 -6.90
N VAL A 333 -22.77 -16.24 -7.23
CA VAL A 333 -21.79 -15.14 -7.37
C VAL A 333 -22.12 -14.24 -8.55
N SER A 334 -22.48 -14.81 -9.71
CA SER A 334 -22.88 -14.05 -10.88
C SER A 334 -24.18 -13.28 -10.64
N LEU A 335 -25.19 -13.86 -9.98
CA LEU A 335 -26.41 -13.15 -9.60
C LEU A 335 -26.11 -12.00 -8.61
N ALA A 336 -25.32 -12.27 -7.57
CA ALA A 336 -24.93 -11.25 -6.60
C ALA A 336 -24.17 -10.10 -7.27
N TYR A 337 -23.37 -10.37 -8.31
CA TYR A 337 -22.66 -9.33 -9.06
C TYR A 337 -23.61 -8.33 -9.72
N PHE A 338 -24.75 -8.80 -10.23
CA PHE A 338 -25.77 -7.93 -10.80
C PHE A 338 -26.57 -7.17 -9.75
N LEU A 339 -26.72 -7.71 -8.54
CA LEU A 339 -27.47 -7.14 -7.42
C LEU A 339 -26.60 -6.36 -6.42
N ARG A 340 -25.32 -6.14 -6.73
CA ARG A 340 -24.36 -5.62 -5.74
C ARG A 340 -24.61 -4.18 -5.29
N TYR A 341 -25.44 -3.40 -5.98
CA TYR A 341 -25.72 -2.02 -5.59
C TYR A 341 -27.21 -1.78 -5.33
N PRO A 342 -27.57 -1.01 -4.28
CA PRO A 342 -26.68 -0.39 -3.29
C PRO A 342 -26.19 -1.39 -2.21
N ASN A 343 -25.06 -1.08 -1.56
CA ASN A 343 -24.56 -1.78 -0.37
C ASN A 343 -23.76 -0.83 0.55
N PRO A 344 -23.52 -1.17 1.84
CA PRO A 344 -22.84 -0.29 2.80
C PRO A 344 -21.42 0.15 2.42
N TYR A 345 -20.73 -0.65 1.60
CA TYR A 345 -19.35 -0.42 1.15
C TYR A 345 -19.28 0.37 -0.17
N SER A 346 -20.41 0.57 -0.84
CA SER A 346 -20.51 1.19 -2.17
C SER A 346 -21.40 2.45 -2.20
N ARG A 347 -21.48 3.19 -1.09
CA ARG A 347 -22.26 4.45 -0.96
C ARG A 347 -21.89 5.57 -1.95
N HIS A 348 -20.79 5.40 -2.67
CA HIS A 348 -20.33 6.33 -3.70
C HIS A 348 -21.03 6.10 -5.05
N VAL A 349 -21.64 4.94 -5.28
CA VAL A 349 -22.46 4.66 -6.47
C VAL A 349 -23.86 5.25 -6.26
N LEU A 350 -24.26 6.17 -7.12
CA LEU A 350 -25.52 6.89 -7.06
C LEU A 350 -26.62 6.16 -7.83
N THR A 351 -26.35 5.85 -9.09
CA THR A 351 -27.29 5.15 -9.99
C THR A 351 -26.57 4.07 -10.79
N THR A 352 -27.34 3.13 -11.31
CA THR A 352 -26.88 2.03 -12.15
C THR A 352 -27.98 1.71 -13.13
N ASP A 353 -27.66 1.84 -14.42
CA ASP A 353 -28.61 1.77 -15.51
C ASP A 353 -28.12 0.70 -16.50
N VAL A 354 -29.03 -0.15 -16.99
CA VAL A 354 -28.72 -1.13 -18.05
C VAL A 354 -28.95 -0.45 -19.38
N ILE A 355 -27.90 -0.34 -20.19
CA ILE A 355 -27.94 0.29 -21.51
C ILE A 355 -28.34 -0.73 -22.57
N ASP A 356 -27.76 -1.92 -22.49
CA ASP A 356 -28.00 -3.00 -23.43
C ASP A 356 -27.86 -4.36 -22.74
N ARG A 357 -28.66 -5.33 -23.17
CA ARG A 357 -28.62 -6.71 -22.70
C ARG A 357 -29.26 -7.64 -23.72
N TYR A 358 -28.52 -8.66 -24.13
CA TYR A 358 -29.02 -9.70 -25.02
C TYR A 358 -28.32 -11.03 -24.75
N VAL A 359 -28.94 -12.13 -25.19
CA VAL A 359 -28.30 -13.45 -25.22
C VAL A 359 -27.88 -13.71 -26.66
N ASP A 360 -26.60 -13.97 -26.87
CA ASP A 360 -26.07 -14.32 -28.18
C ASP A 360 -26.68 -15.67 -28.63
N PRO A 361 -27.37 -15.75 -29.77
CA PRO A 361 -28.03 -16.97 -30.22
C PRO A 361 -27.05 -18.09 -30.56
N ASP A 362 -25.84 -17.77 -31.02
CA ASP A 362 -24.85 -18.76 -31.43
C ASP A 362 -24.07 -19.28 -30.23
N THR A 363 -23.58 -18.37 -29.37
CA THR A 363 -22.76 -18.75 -28.21
C THR A 363 -23.56 -19.02 -26.95
N GLN A 364 -24.85 -18.66 -26.90
CA GLN A 364 -25.73 -18.73 -25.73
C GLN A 364 -25.18 -17.96 -24.50
N ARG A 365 -24.34 -16.95 -24.74
CA ARG A 365 -23.75 -16.11 -23.70
C ARG A 365 -24.60 -14.88 -23.44
N LEU A 366 -24.74 -14.51 -22.17
CA LEU A 366 -25.45 -13.28 -21.79
C LEU A 366 -24.48 -12.09 -21.83
N HIS A 367 -24.76 -11.14 -22.71
CA HIS A 367 -24.07 -9.87 -22.81
C HIS A 367 -24.86 -8.79 -22.06
N THR A 368 -24.17 -7.94 -21.31
CA THR A 368 -24.80 -6.81 -20.62
C THR A 368 -23.85 -5.62 -20.58
N ILE A 369 -24.37 -4.44 -20.92
CA ILE A 369 -23.68 -3.16 -20.79
C ILE A 369 -24.44 -2.32 -19.75
N ARG A 370 -23.74 -1.85 -18.72
CA ARG A 370 -24.30 -0.98 -17.67
C ARG A 370 -23.53 0.34 -17.57
N LEU A 371 -24.25 1.40 -17.24
CA LEU A 371 -23.70 2.70 -16.90
C LEU A 371 -23.89 2.95 -15.40
N HIS A 372 -22.81 3.28 -14.71
CA HIS A 372 -22.85 3.62 -13.28
C HIS A 372 -22.47 5.09 -13.09
N LEU A 373 -23.30 5.84 -12.37
CA LEU A 373 -22.96 7.18 -11.90
C LEU A 373 -22.39 7.09 -10.49
N LYS A 374 -21.20 7.65 -10.25
CA LYS A 374 -20.56 7.66 -8.92
C LYS A 374 -20.14 9.06 -8.48
N LYS A 375 -20.07 9.30 -7.18
CA LYS A 375 -19.44 10.50 -6.60
C LYS A 375 -17.93 10.46 -6.85
N SER A 376 -17.41 11.39 -7.64
CA SER A 376 -16.01 11.59 -7.94
C SER A 376 -15.38 12.59 -6.98
N LYS A 377 -14.68 12.09 -5.95
CA LYS A 377 -13.72 12.93 -5.22
C LYS A 377 -12.44 12.98 -6.03
N VAL A 378 -12.36 13.89 -7.01
CA VAL A 378 -11.07 14.24 -7.61
C VAL A 378 -10.17 14.70 -6.46
N PRO A 379 -8.97 14.12 -6.27
CA PRO A 379 -8.07 14.56 -5.22
C PRO A 379 -7.83 16.07 -5.36
N SER A 380 -7.99 16.82 -4.28
CA SER A 380 -7.78 18.27 -4.25
C SER A 380 -6.36 18.67 -4.70
N GLY A 381 -5.39 17.76 -4.56
CA GLY A 381 -4.04 17.91 -5.10
C GLY A 381 -3.95 17.87 -6.63
N ILE A 382 -4.85 17.15 -7.33
CA ILE A 382 -4.90 17.10 -8.80
C ILE A 382 -5.63 18.33 -9.35
N LEU A 383 -6.69 18.81 -8.67
CA LEU A 383 -7.39 20.04 -9.05
C LEU A 383 -6.46 21.27 -9.11
N LYS A 384 -5.46 21.34 -8.22
CA LYS A 384 -4.49 22.44 -8.16
C LYS A 384 -3.41 22.38 -9.26
N LEU A 385 -3.34 21.28 -10.01
CA LEU A 385 -2.33 21.03 -11.05
C LEU A 385 -2.90 21.13 -12.47
N LEU A 386 -4.20 21.41 -12.62
CA LEU A 386 -4.86 21.52 -13.90
C LEU A 386 -5.00 22.99 -14.34
N PRO A 387 -4.75 23.32 -15.63
CA PRO A 387 -5.04 24.64 -16.17
C PRO A 387 -6.51 24.99 -15.97
N LYS A 388 -6.81 26.24 -15.57
CA LYS A 388 -8.19 26.75 -15.49
C LYS A 388 -8.86 26.54 -16.85
N GLY A 389 -9.98 25.80 -16.88
CA GLY A 389 -10.74 25.50 -18.10
C GLY A 389 -10.62 24.06 -18.63
N MET A 390 -9.74 23.21 -18.10
CA MET A 390 -9.71 21.76 -18.43
C MET A 390 -10.47 20.87 -17.42
N GLY A 391 -10.96 21.45 -16.33
CA GLY A 391 -12.07 20.85 -15.59
C GLY A 391 -13.32 21.15 -16.41
N GLY A 392 -13.89 20.13 -17.05
CA GLY A 392 -15.14 20.26 -17.80
C GLY A 392 -16.21 21.00 -16.99
N SER A 393 -17.14 21.66 -17.68
CA SER A 393 -18.13 22.59 -17.14
C SER A 393 -19.02 22.08 -16.01
N ASP A 394 -18.91 20.81 -15.60
CA ASP A 394 -19.84 20.22 -14.66
C ASP A 394 -19.13 20.00 -13.32
N SER A 395 -19.24 21.04 -12.50
CA SER A 395 -18.79 21.11 -11.09
C SER A 395 -19.57 20.16 -10.18
N SER A 396 -20.05 19.01 -10.67
CA SER A 396 -20.95 18.10 -9.95
C SER A 396 -20.22 17.17 -8.97
N GLY A 397 -18.90 17.01 -9.13
CA GLY A 397 -18.15 16.03 -8.33
C GLY A 397 -18.65 14.60 -8.54
N GLN A 398 -19.16 14.28 -9.73
CA GLN A 398 -19.66 12.96 -10.14
C GLN A 398 -18.80 12.42 -11.31
N SER A 399 -18.95 11.13 -11.63
CA SER A 399 -18.26 10.49 -12.75
C SER A 399 -19.01 9.25 -13.24
N TYR A 400 -19.00 9.02 -14.54
CA TYR A 400 -19.59 7.85 -15.19
C TYR A 400 -18.58 6.71 -15.40
N ILE A 401 -19.00 5.49 -15.07
CA ILE A 401 -18.29 4.23 -15.33
C ILE A 401 -19.12 3.36 -16.25
N LEU A 402 -18.52 2.90 -17.35
CA LEU A 402 -19.11 1.93 -18.26
C LEU A 402 -18.63 0.52 -17.86
N GLU A 403 -19.58 -0.36 -17.59
CA GLU A 403 -19.35 -1.78 -17.30
C GLU A 403 -19.86 -2.64 -18.46
N THR A 404 -19.05 -3.58 -18.93
CA THR A 404 -19.44 -4.62 -19.88
C THR A 404 -19.23 -5.99 -19.23
N THR A 405 -20.23 -6.86 -19.33
CA THR A 405 -20.19 -8.22 -18.76
C THR A 405 -20.59 -9.24 -19.81
N ILE A 406 -19.89 -10.38 -19.83
CA ILE A 406 -20.22 -11.57 -20.61
C ILE A 406 -20.29 -12.75 -19.64
N VAL A 407 -21.44 -13.41 -19.58
CA VAL A 407 -21.67 -14.58 -18.72
C VAL A 407 -21.90 -15.81 -19.58
N ASP A 408 -21.12 -16.86 -19.32
CA ASP A 408 -21.33 -18.19 -19.87
C ASP A 408 -21.74 -19.14 -18.74
N VAL A 409 -23.03 -19.47 -18.68
CA VAL A 409 -23.58 -20.32 -17.62
C VAL A 409 -23.21 -21.79 -17.83
N ASN A 410 -23.02 -22.20 -19.08
CA ASN A 410 -22.70 -23.58 -19.47
C ASN A 410 -21.25 -23.90 -19.12
N GLU A 411 -20.32 -23.05 -19.54
CA GLU A 411 -18.89 -23.19 -19.24
C GLU A 411 -18.55 -22.72 -17.81
N GLY A 412 -19.45 -21.97 -17.13
CA GLY A 412 -19.30 -21.58 -15.74
C GLY A 412 -18.28 -20.47 -15.51
N TRP A 413 -18.22 -19.47 -16.39
CA TRP A 413 -17.35 -18.31 -16.23
C TRP A 413 -18.04 -16.99 -16.57
N MET A 414 -17.52 -15.90 -16.00
CA MET A 414 -17.99 -14.54 -16.29
C MET A 414 -16.80 -13.60 -16.46
N ARG A 415 -16.82 -12.80 -17.53
CA ARG A 415 -15.85 -11.74 -17.83
C ARG A 415 -16.50 -10.39 -17.61
N THR A 416 -15.82 -9.50 -16.90
CA THR A 416 -16.26 -8.13 -16.69
C THR A 416 -15.15 -7.16 -17.07
N GLU A 417 -15.53 -6.02 -17.65
CA GLU A 417 -14.66 -4.88 -17.90
C GLU A 417 -15.37 -3.61 -17.41
N SER A 418 -14.74 -2.88 -16.50
CA SER A 418 -15.20 -1.58 -16.01
C SER A 418 -14.19 -0.50 -16.38
N ARG A 419 -14.66 0.60 -16.99
CA ARG A 419 -13.81 1.73 -17.41
C ARG A 419 -14.45 3.07 -17.13
N ASN A 420 -13.65 4.08 -16.77
CA ASN A 420 -14.15 5.45 -16.66
C ASN A 420 -14.38 6.07 -18.04
N MET A 421 -15.49 6.78 -18.19
CA MET A 421 -15.82 7.49 -19.43
C MET A 421 -15.28 8.93 -19.46
N GLU A 422 -15.14 9.55 -18.29
CA GLU A 422 -14.62 10.91 -18.14
C GLU A 422 -13.15 10.90 -17.70
N TRP A 423 -12.43 12.02 -17.88
CA TRP A 423 -11.03 12.18 -17.49
C TRP A 423 -10.04 11.25 -18.21
N THR A 424 -10.44 10.60 -19.31
CA THR A 424 -9.63 9.64 -20.08
C THR A 424 -8.39 10.26 -20.73
N GLY A 425 -8.38 11.59 -20.93
CA GLY A 425 -7.19 12.34 -21.36
C GLY A 425 -6.11 12.50 -20.26
N ILE A 426 -6.46 12.28 -18.99
CA ILE A 426 -5.58 12.42 -17.82
C ILE A 426 -5.29 11.04 -17.22
N LEU A 427 -6.31 10.24 -16.91
CA LEU A 427 -6.18 8.87 -16.42
C LEU A 427 -7.37 8.01 -16.88
N SER A 428 -7.09 6.98 -17.66
CA SER A 428 -8.00 5.89 -17.96
C SER A 428 -7.65 4.68 -17.08
N VAL A 429 -8.63 4.22 -16.31
CA VAL A 429 -8.56 3.05 -15.43
C VAL A 429 -9.47 2.00 -16.04
N VAL A 430 -8.89 0.86 -16.41
CA VAL A 430 -9.62 -0.30 -16.92
C VAL A 430 -9.46 -1.43 -15.92
N GLU A 431 -10.54 -1.82 -15.28
CA GLU A 431 -10.61 -2.97 -14.38
C GLU A 431 -11.26 -4.14 -15.12
N LYS A 432 -10.55 -5.27 -15.20
CA LYS A 432 -11.02 -6.51 -15.80
C LYS A 432 -11.10 -7.58 -14.74
N GLN A 433 -12.22 -8.30 -14.68
CA GLN A 433 -12.36 -9.43 -13.76
C GLN A 433 -12.75 -10.69 -14.53
N PHE A 434 -12.18 -11.80 -14.11
CA PHE A 434 -12.52 -13.11 -14.62
C PHE A 434 -12.96 -14.00 -13.46
N TYR A 435 -14.24 -14.32 -13.45
CA TYR A 435 -14.86 -15.24 -12.50
C TYR A 435 -14.93 -16.62 -13.13
N GLN A 436 -14.55 -17.64 -12.38
CA GLN A 436 -14.56 -19.02 -12.85
C GLN A 436 -15.02 -19.97 -11.75
N ARG A 437 -15.95 -20.86 -12.12
CA ARG A 437 -16.36 -22.01 -11.31
C ARG A 437 -15.15 -22.89 -11.02
N GLN A 438 -14.97 -23.25 -9.75
CA GLN A 438 -14.00 -24.25 -9.30
C GLN A 438 -14.74 -25.45 -8.68
N PRO A 439 -14.49 -26.67 -9.15
CA PRO A 439 -14.93 -27.87 -8.44
C PRO A 439 -14.19 -27.98 -7.11
N LEU A 440 -14.87 -28.34 -6.02
CA LEU A 440 -14.17 -28.72 -4.79
C LEU A 440 -13.35 -29.99 -5.05
N GLU A 441 -12.05 -29.93 -4.77
CA GLU A 441 -11.14 -31.08 -4.88
C GLU A 441 -11.64 -32.20 -3.95
N GLY A 442 -12.03 -33.36 -4.53
CA GLY A 442 -12.47 -34.55 -3.78
C GLY A 442 -13.90 -35.08 -4.05
N ALA A 443 -14.67 -34.52 -4.99
CA ALA A 443 -16.04 -34.98 -5.28
C ALA A 443 -16.19 -35.84 -6.56
N LEU A 444 -15.23 -36.73 -6.85
CA LEU A 444 -15.35 -37.74 -7.92
C LEU A 444 -15.54 -39.14 -7.33
N HIS A 445 -16.64 -39.35 -6.59
CA HIS A 445 -17.36 -40.62 -6.48
C HIS A 445 -18.59 -40.43 -5.58
N ARG A 446 -19.74 -40.08 -6.16
CA ARG A 446 -21.06 -40.55 -5.72
C ARG A 446 -22.16 -40.07 -6.68
N LEU A 447 -22.46 -40.98 -7.61
CA LEU A 447 -23.78 -41.39 -8.12
C LEU A 447 -24.74 -40.34 -8.69
N GLN A 448 -25.07 -40.59 -9.95
CA GLN A 448 -26.31 -40.24 -10.63
C GLN A 448 -27.55 -40.35 -9.72
N GLY A 449 -28.44 -39.36 -9.84
CA GLY A 449 -29.83 -39.48 -9.38
C GLY A 449 -30.26 -38.37 -8.44
N LEU A 450 -31.00 -37.42 -9.01
CA LEU A 450 -32.09 -36.65 -8.39
C LEU A 450 -31.92 -36.30 -6.90
N HIS A 451 -31.46 -35.09 -6.56
CA HIS A 451 -31.98 -34.34 -5.40
C HIS A 451 -31.51 -32.88 -5.47
N LEU A 452 -32.47 -31.96 -5.38
CA LEU A 452 -32.32 -30.50 -5.50
C LEU A 452 -31.94 -29.82 -4.18
N ASP A 453 -31.36 -30.57 -3.23
CA ASP A 453 -30.87 -30.01 -1.98
C ASP A 453 -29.66 -30.80 -1.49
N GLY A 454 -28.55 -30.08 -1.29
CA GLY A 454 -27.37 -30.57 -0.57
C GLY A 454 -26.08 -30.64 -1.38
N LYS A 455 -25.26 -29.58 -1.30
CA LYS A 455 -23.88 -29.63 -0.77
C LYS A 455 -23.12 -28.33 -1.01
N LEU A 456 -22.44 -27.88 0.05
CA LEU A 456 -21.30 -26.97 0.02
C LEU A 456 -20.15 -27.57 -0.82
N SER A 457 -20.22 -27.57 -2.15
CA SER A 457 -19.19 -28.20 -3.00
C SER A 457 -18.75 -27.41 -4.24
N GLU A 458 -19.03 -26.11 -4.31
CA GLU A 458 -18.59 -25.27 -5.43
C GLU A 458 -18.06 -23.94 -4.90
N GLN A 459 -16.86 -23.56 -5.35
CA GLN A 459 -16.27 -22.26 -5.09
C GLN A 459 -16.17 -21.47 -6.39
N THR A 460 -16.17 -20.14 -6.30
CA THR A 460 -15.95 -19.28 -7.45
C THR A 460 -14.71 -18.44 -7.22
N THR A 461 -13.69 -18.65 -8.05
CA THR A 461 -12.48 -17.83 -8.02
C THR A 461 -12.67 -16.61 -8.92
N VAL A 462 -12.21 -15.45 -8.47
CA VAL A 462 -12.14 -14.24 -9.27
C VAL A 462 -10.68 -13.77 -9.37
N LYS A 463 -10.23 -13.57 -10.60
CA LYS A 463 -8.99 -12.87 -10.92
C LYS A 463 -9.33 -11.44 -11.35
N THR A 464 -8.86 -10.45 -10.61
CA THR A 464 -9.05 -9.03 -10.90
C THR A 464 -7.73 -8.43 -11.39
N THR A 465 -7.77 -7.79 -12.56
CA THR A 465 -6.65 -7.08 -13.16
C THR A 465 -7.04 -5.62 -13.39
N VAL A 466 -6.21 -4.68 -12.93
CA VAL A 466 -6.45 -3.25 -13.15
C VAL A 466 -5.28 -2.65 -13.90
N THR A 467 -5.60 -1.96 -15.00
CA THR A 467 -4.65 -1.30 -15.89
C THR A 467 -4.89 0.20 -15.89
N PHE A 468 -3.80 0.95 -15.67
CA PHE A 468 -3.81 2.41 -15.69
C PHE A 468 -3.17 2.91 -16.98
N HIS A 469 -3.86 3.81 -17.68
CA HIS A 469 -3.38 4.49 -18.87
C HIS A 469 -3.42 5.99 -18.63
N SER A 470 -2.27 6.64 -18.51
CA SER A 470 -2.19 8.11 -18.46
C SER A 470 -1.78 8.65 -19.82
N ARG A 471 -2.61 9.53 -20.40
CA ARG A 471 -2.32 10.23 -21.67
C ARG A 471 -1.82 11.67 -21.43
N PHE A 472 -1.59 12.05 -20.18
CA PHE A 472 -1.15 13.38 -19.79
C PHE A 472 0.21 13.74 -20.42
N GLY A 473 0.21 14.70 -21.35
CA GLY A 473 1.42 15.22 -22.00
C GLY A 473 1.82 14.59 -23.34
N GLN A 474 1.11 13.58 -23.82
CA GLN A 474 1.42 12.94 -25.13
C GLN A 474 0.88 13.72 -26.35
N GLY A 475 0.02 14.73 -26.15
CA GLY A 475 -0.71 15.42 -27.23
C GLY A 475 -0.04 16.64 -27.89
N LYS A 476 1.19 17.04 -27.51
CA LYS A 476 1.84 18.26 -28.05
C LYS A 476 3.01 18.02 -29.01
N LEU A 477 3.37 16.77 -29.31
CA LEU A 477 4.56 16.47 -30.14
C LEU A 477 4.27 16.18 -31.63
N LEU A 478 3.05 16.36 -32.11
CA LEU A 478 2.66 16.05 -33.50
C LEU A 478 1.95 17.20 -34.22
N GLY A 479 2.44 18.44 -34.03
CA GLY A 479 1.86 19.62 -34.67
C GLY A 479 2.83 20.78 -34.85
N ARG A 480 4.03 20.53 -35.38
CA ARG A 480 4.89 21.58 -35.98
C ARG A 480 6.00 20.97 -36.83
N ARG A 481 5.63 20.52 -38.04
CA ARG A 481 6.56 20.46 -39.18
C ARG A 481 5.84 21.06 -40.38
N LYS A 482 6.58 21.91 -41.10
CA LYS A 482 6.23 22.76 -42.27
C LYS A 482 5.57 24.12 -41.97
N ALA A 483 6.39 25.15 -41.96
CA ALA A 483 6.42 26.16 -43.03
C ALA A 483 7.74 26.95 -42.92
N GLU A 484 8.53 26.93 -43.99
CA GLU A 484 9.70 27.79 -44.20
C GLU A 484 9.28 29.15 -44.77
N ALA A 485 10.18 30.12 -44.57
CA ALA A 485 10.40 31.37 -45.30
C ALA A 485 9.41 32.54 -45.13
N GLY A 486 9.95 33.67 -44.68
CA GLY A 486 9.28 34.96 -44.67
C GLY A 486 9.94 35.95 -43.72
N ASP A 487 10.95 36.66 -44.23
CA ASP A 487 11.64 37.79 -43.63
C ASP A 487 10.67 38.93 -43.25
N GLN A 488 10.81 39.48 -42.03
CA GLN A 488 10.71 40.92 -41.75
C GLN A 488 10.90 41.22 -40.25
N VAL A 489 11.83 42.14 -40.01
CA VAL A 489 12.20 42.76 -38.75
C VAL A 489 11.08 43.72 -38.31
N VAL A 490 10.54 43.52 -37.10
CA VAL A 490 9.84 44.56 -36.34
C VAL A 490 10.29 44.46 -34.89
N GLU A 491 11.04 45.46 -34.44
CA GLU A 491 11.30 45.74 -33.02
C GLU A 491 9.98 46.10 -32.34
N VAL A 492 9.58 45.35 -31.32
CA VAL A 492 8.59 45.76 -30.33
C VAL A 492 9.13 45.40 -28.96
N GLU A 493 9.13 46.42 -28.11
CA GLU A 493 9.68 46.52 -26.77
C GLU A 493 9.32 45.34 -25.85
N ASP A 494 10.30 44.96 -25.03
CA ASP A 494 10.20 44.01 -23.93
C ASP A 494 9.15 44.45 -22.89
N GLU A 495 7.94 43.88 -22.96
CA GLU A 495 7.16 43.60 -21.75
C GLU A 495 7.07 42.09 -21.54
N ALA A 496 7.79 41.62 -20.53
CA ALA A 496 7.74 40.23 -20.07
C ALA A 496 6.29 39.84 -19.71
N PRO A 497 5.67 38.83 -20.37
CA PRO A 497 4.40 38.32 -19.92
C PRO A 497 4.62 37.63 -18.56
N LYS A 498 3.90 38.10 -17.54
CA LYS A 498 3.90 37.54 -16.17
C LYS A 498 3.75 36.01 -16.22
N ARG A 499 4.86 35.31 -16.06
CA ARG A 499 4.94 33.84 -16.04
C ARG A 499 4.28 33.33 -14.78
N GLY A 500 3.08 32.79 -14.92
CA GLY A 500 2.34 32.14 -13.84
C GLY A 500 3.06 30.92 -13.26
N PHE A 501 2.83 30.69 -11.97
CA PHE A 501 3.49 29.79 -11.02
C PHE A 501 3.46 28.26 -11.32
N PHE A 502 3.25 27.82 -12.57
CA PHE A 502 2.85 26.43 -12.88
C PHE A 502 3.62 25.71 -14.01
N THR A 503 4.78 26.19 -14.45
CA THR A 503 5.47 25.58 -15.61
C THR A 503 6.58 24.57 -15.29
N SER A 504 6.76 24.11 -14.04
CA SER A 504 7.97 23.33 -13.67
C SER A 504 7.80 21.83 -13.38
N LEU A 505 6.61 21.23 -13.46
CA LEU A 505 6.49 19.76 -13.44
C LEU A 505 6.59 19.19 -14.87
N SER A 506 7.50 18.25 -15.09
CA SER A 506 7.49 17.45 -16.32
C SER A 506 6.21 16.60 -16.38
N THR A 507 5.67 16.40 -17.59
CA THR A 507 4.46 15.61 -17.84
C THR A 507 4.56 14.18 -17.27
N ALA A 508 5.76 13.60 -17.29
CA ALA A 508 6.05 12.28 -16.71
C ALA A 508 5.94 12.24 -15.17
N GLY A 509 6.26 13.34 -14.47
CA GLY A 509 6.13 13.43 -13.02
C GLY A 509 4.68 13.49 -12.56
N ILE A 510 3.86 14.30 -13.25
CA ILE A 510 2.41 14.40 -13.01
C ILE A 510 1.73 13.05 -13.28
N GLN A 511 2.11 12.38 -14.38
CA GLN A 511 1.63 11.05 -14.73
C GLN A 511 1.89 10.00 -13.62
N ARG A 512 3.10 9.93 -13.07
CA ARG A 512 3.44 8.93 -12.03
C ARG A 512 2.70 9.16 -10.70
N THR A 513 2.46 10.42 -10.32
CA THR A 513 1.66 10.74 -9.13
C THR A 513 0.19 10.34 -9.32
N ILE A 514 -0.36 10.59 -10.51
CA ILE A 514 -1.73 10.19 -10.87
C ILE A 514 -1.86 8.66 -10.83
N GLU A 515 -0.88 7.93 -11.37
CA GLU A 515 -0.84 6.45 -11.34
C GLU A 515 -0.78 5.89 -9.92
N LEU A 516 0.05 6.44 -9.03
CA LEU A 516 0.19 5.95 -7.65
C LEU A 516 -1.06 6.22 -6.79
N VAL A 517 -1.69 7.39 -6.99
CA VAL A 517 -3.00 7.68 -6.38
C VAL A 517 -4.07 6.74 -6.93
N GLY A 518 -4.00 6.42 -8.23
CA GLY A 518 -4.84 5.40 -8.86
C GLY A 518 -4.68 4.03 -8.20
N LEU A 519 -3.44 3.54 -8.07
CA LEU A 519 -3.12 2.24 -7.47
C LEU A 519 -3.62 2.09 -6.03
N ASN A 520 -3.38 3.08 -5.16
CA ASN A 520 -3.84 3.04 -3.77
C ASN A 520 -5.37 3.02 -3.68
N ARG A 521 -6.05 3.85 -4.49
CA ARG A 521 -7.52 3.86 -4.56
C ARG A 521 -8.08 2.55 -5.09
N THR A 522 -7.41 1.92 -6.06
CA THR A 522 -7.79 0.61 -6.60
C THR A 522 -7.69 -0.48 -5.54
N ARG A 523 -6.63 -0.49 -4.72
CA ARG A 523 -6.49 -1.47 -3.64
C ARG A 523 -7.65 -1.38 -2.64
N ASP A 524 -7.97 -0.17 -2.19
CA ASP A 524 -9.09 0.09 -1.29
C ASP A 524 -10.44 -0.27 -1.94
N ALA A 525 -10.60 0.03 -3.23
CA ALA A 525 -11.81 -0.28 -3.98
C ALA A 525 -12.04 -1.79 -4.10
N ILE A 526 -11.00 -2.57 -4.35
CA ILE A 526 -11.09 -4.04 -4.47
C ILE A 526 -11.50 -4.68 -3.13
N LEU A 527 -10.94 -4.22 -2.01
CA LEU A 527 -11.33 -4.72 -0.69
C LEU A 527 -12.79 -4.39 -0.36
N LYS A 528 -13.20 -3.14 -0.60
CA LYS A 528 -14.60 -2.70 -0.40
C LYS A 528 -15.57 -3.42 -1.33
N SER A 529 -15.16 -3.70 -2.57
CA SER A 529 -15.94 -4.47 -3.54
C SER A 529 -16.17 -5.90 -3.04
N LYS A 530 -15.12 -6.58 -2.56
CA LYS A 530 -15.26 -7.92 -1.95
C LYS A 530 -16.18 -7.92 -0.73
N GLN A 531 -16.05 -6.92 0.15
CA GLN A 531 -16.93 -6.78 1.32
C GLN A 531 -18.40 -6.53 0.92
N GLY A 532 -18.64 -5.65 -0.06
CA GLY A 532 -19.98 -5.40 -0.59
C GLY A 532 -20.61 -6.63 -1.23
N MET A 533 -19.83 -7.39 -2.00
CA MET A 533 -20.26 -8.67 -2.58
C MET A 533 -20.65 -9.69 -1.50
N ASN A 534 -19.83 -9.84 -0.46
CA ASN A 534 -20.15 -10.75 0.65
C ASN A 534 -21.45 -10.37 1.36
N VAL A 535 -21.75 -9.08 1.55
CA VAL A 535 -23.05 -8.64 2.12
C VAL A 535 -24.21 -9.11 1.25
N VAL A 536 -24.10 -9.01 -0.07
CA VAL A 536 -25.17 -9.40 -1.01
C VAL A 536 -25.32 -10.92 -1.03
N LEU A 537 -24.22 -11.66 -1.03
CA LEU A 537 -24.20 -13.12 -0.96
C LEU A 537 -24.82 -13.65 0.33
N GLU A 538 -24.55 -13.00 1.47
CA GLU A 538 -25.16 -13.34 2.74
C GLU A 538 -26.67 -13.09 2.76
N ARG A 539 -27.12 -11.95 2.19
CA ARG A 539 -28.56 -11.66 2.03
C ARG A 539 -29.25 -12.69 1.14
N LEU A 540 -28.58 -13.09 0.06
CA LEU A 540 -29.06 -14.14 -0.84
C LEU A 540 -29.16 -15.49 -0.11
N ARG A 541 -28.20 -15.81 0.76
CA ARG A 541 -28.18 -17.01 1.58
C ARG A 541 -29.29 -17.04 2.63
N SER A 542 -29.55 -15.92 3.30
CA SER A 542 -30.52 -15.87 4.42
C SER A 542 -31.97 -15.68 3.98
N GLY A 543 -32.20 -14.98 2.86
CA GLY A 543 -33.55 -14.57 2.46
C GLY A 543 -33.80 -14.58 0.96
N GLY A 544 -32.92 -15.20 0.17
CA GLY A 544 -33.03 -15.25 -1.28
C GLY A 544 -33.05 -13.85 -1.92
N ILE A 545 -33.70 -13.75 -3.08
CA ILE A 545 -33.80 -12.49 -3.82
C ILE A 545 -34.56 -11.43 -3.01
N VAL A 546 -35.59 -11.83 -2.26
CA VAL A 546 -36.39 -10.92 -1.42
C VAL A 546 -35.53 -10.28 -0.33
N GLY A 547 -34.70 -11.08 0.35
CA GLY A 547 -33.76 -10.57 1.36
C GLY A 547 -32.73 -9.60 0.78
N VAL A 548 -32.27 -9.84 -0.45
CA VAL A 548 -31.38 -8.89 -1.15
C VAL A 548 -32.09 -7.57 -1.45
N LEU A 549 -33.30 -7.62 -2.01
CA LEU A 549 -34.07 -6.43 -2.38
C LEU A 549 -34.45 -5.58 -1.15
N GLU A 550 -34.84 -6.22 -0.05
CA GLU A 550 -35.14 -5.52 1.20
C GLU A 550 -33.89 -4.87 1.80
N GLY A 551 -32.75 -5.59 1.81
CA GLY A 551 -31.47 -5.01 2.22
C GLY A 551 -31.04 -3.83 1.35
N MET A 552 -31.26 -3.91 0.04
CA MET A 552 -31.01 -2.80 -0.89
C MET A 552 -31.91 -1.59 -0.61
N ARG A 553 -33.17 -1.79 -0.22
CA ARG A 553 -34.10 -0.72 0.18
C ARG A 553 -33.57 0.01 1.41
N GLN A 554 -33.16 -0.72 2.44
CA GLN A 554 -32.60 -0.17 3.68
C GLN A 554 -31.30 0.62 3.43
N ASP A 555 -30.41 0.07 2.59
CA ASP A 555 -29.17 0.77 2.23
C ASP A 555 -29.45 2.08 1.49
N ARG A 556 -30.45 2.10 0.60
CA ARG A 556 -30.88 3.31 -0.10
C ARG A 556 -31.40 4.36 0.87
N GLU A 557 -32.19 3.97 1.87
CA GLU A 557 -32.70 4.87 2.91
C GLU A 557 -31.54 5.43 3.78
N ALA A 558 -30.59 4.59 4.17
CA ALA A 558 -29.42 5.00 4.95
C ALA A 558 -28.49 5.97 4.20
N ILE A 559 -28.43 5.90 2.87
CA ILE A 559 -27.61 6.82 2.05
C ILE A 559 -28.20 8.25 2.03
N VAL A 560 -29.52 8.39 2.21
CA VAL A 560 -30.22 9.68 2.11
C VAL A 560 -30.33 10.42 3.46
N GLY A 561 -30.14 9.73 4.59
CA GLY A 561 -30.18 10.33 5.93
C GLY A 561 -31.61 10.59 6.46
N PRO A 562 -31.76 11.02 7.73
CA PRO A 562 -33.06 11.15 8.41
C PRO A 562 -34.01 12.21 7.83
N GLU A 563 -33.54 13.08 6.93
CA GLU A 563 -34.39 14.06 6.22
C GLU A 563 -34.91 13.57 4.85
N GLY A 564 -34.64 12.31 4.49
CA GLY A 564 -35.02 11.71 3.21
C GLY A 564 -36.51 11.65 2.87
N PRO A 565 -37.47 11.59 3.81
CA PRO A 565 -38.90 11.63 3.47
C PRO A 565 -39.33 12.98 2.89
N TRP A 566 -38.85 14.10 3.45
CA TRP A 566 -39.28 15.45 3.09
C TRP A 566 -38.73 15.91 1.73
N LYS A 567 -37.50 15.50 1.37
CA LYS A 567 -36.94 15.76 0.03
C LYS A 567 -37.66 15.02 -1.10
N ARG A 568 -38.29 13.88 -0.82
CA ARG A 568 -39.09 13.13 -1.81
C ARG A 568 -40.39 13.86 -2.18
N VAL A 569 -40.95 14.66 -1.26
CA VAL A 569 -42.19 15.43 -1.48
C VAL A 569 -41.91 16.65 -2.36
N TRP A 570 -40.78 17.34 -2.17
CA TRP A 570 -40.40 18.49 -2.99
C TRP A 570 -40.01 18.15 -4.44
N LEU A 571 -39.50 16.94 -4.70
CA LEU A 571 -39.17 16.47 -6.05
C LEU A 571 -40.39 15.98 -6.86
N ARG A 572 -41.57 15.84 -6.23
CA ARG A 572 -42.82 15.48 -6.89
C ARG A 572 -43.78 16.68 -7.09
N GLY A 573 -43.39 17.89 -6.67
CA GLY A 573 -44.31 19.04 -6.58
C GLY A 573 -44.26 20.08 -7.71
N ASN A 574 -43.38 19.96 -8.71
CA ASN A 574 -43.29 20.93 -9.82
C ASN A 574 -43.68 20.30 -11.16
N GLY A 575 -44.94 19.87 -11.25
CA GLY A 575 -45.51 19.34 -12.48
C GLY A 575 -47.02 19.28 -12.33
N ASP A 576 -47.63 20.47 -12.25
CA ASP A 576 -48.99 20.80 -12.71
C ASP A 576 -49.34 22.16 -12.10
N ASP A 577 -49.40 23.18 -12.97
CA ASP A 577 -50.30 24.34 -12.89
C ASP A 577 -49.84 25.37 -13.96
N ASP A 578 -50.27 25.15 -15.19
CA ASP A 578 -50.40 26.19 -16.23
C ASP A 578 -51.60 25.81 -17.13
N GLU A 579 -52.81 26.01 -16.60
CA GLU A 579 -54.02 26.28 -17.38
C GLU A 579 -54.67 27.55 -16.81
N HIS A 580 -54.42 28.69 -17.45
CA HIS A 580 -55.37 29.81 -17.64
C HIS A 580 -54.89 30.73 -18.76
#